data_AF-A0A8J3QFI1-F1
#
_entry.id   AF-A0A8J3QFI1-F1
#
_cell.length_a   1.000
_cell.length_b   1.000
_cell.length_c   1.000
_cell.angle_alpha   90.00
_cell.angle_beta   90.00
_cell.angle_gamma   90.00
#
_symmetry.space_group_name_H-M   'P 1'
#
loop_
_entity.id
_entity.type
_entity.pdbx_description
1 polymer ?
#
loop_
_entity_poly.entity_id
_entity_poly.type
_entity_poly.pdbx_seq_one_letter_code
_entity_poly.pdbx_strand_id
1 'polypeptide(L)'
;MDDLRQVTQILLNQVSHWTQARWGNRGEALHQALQRIAGPEHTLPRLSDLVLPDQLRVVVSDLLESNAGPAEVSRAVEELTEIRGALRASQ
;
A
#
# COMPACT_ATOMS: atom_id res chain seq x y z
N MET A 1 3.51 6.32 14.26
CA MET A 1 3.07 4.93 13.98
C MET A 1 1.56 4.85 13.85
N ASP A 2 0.79 5.56 14.68
CA ASP A 2 -0.68 5.65 14.54
C ASP A 2 -1.13 6.17 13.17
N ASP A 3 -0.45 7.19 12.61
CA ASP A 3 -0.76 7.71 11.28
C ASP A 3 -0.63 6.65 10.18
N LEU A 4 0.40 5.80 10.26
CA LEU A 4 0.61 4.70 9.33
C LEU A 4 -0.52 3.67 9.41
N ARG A 5 -0.93 3.30 10.62
CA ARG A 5 -2.08 2.39 10.83
C ARG A 5 -3.37 3.00 10.31
N GLN A 6 -3.59 4.29 10.56
CA GLN A 6 -4.79 5.00 10.12
C GLN A 6 -4.87 5.10 8.59
N VAL A 7 -3.81 5.56 7.91
CA VAL A 7 -3.83 5.67 6.44
C VAL A 7 -4.00 4.31 5.77
N THR A 8 -3.38 3.27 6.34
CA THR A 8 -3.52 1.88 5.88
C THR A 8 -4.95 1.40 5.98
N GLN A 9 -5.62 1.58 7.13
CA GLN A 9 -7.02 1.20 7.31
C GLN A 9 -7.95 1.91 6.32
N ILE A 10 -7.75 3.21 6.11
CA ILE A 10 -8.56 3.98 5.15
C ILE A 10 -8.36 3.43 3.72
N LEU A 11 -7.11 3.14 3.34
CA LEU A 11 -6.81 2.59 2.02
C LEU A 11 -7.40 1.19 1.85
N LEU A 12 -7.28 0.32 2.85
CA LEU A 12 -7.88 -1.01 2.85
C LEU A 12 -9.40 -0.95 2.69
N ASN A 13 -10.07 -0.06 3.41
CA ASN A 13 -11.51 0.14 3.27
C ASN A 13 -11.88 0.63 1.87
N GLN A 14 -11.04 1.46 1.26
CA GLN A 14 -11.23 1.95 -0.10
C GLN A 14 -11.12 0.85 -1.15
N VAL A 15 -10.17 -0.10 -1.01
CA VAL A 15 -9.83 -1.05 -2.09
C VAL A 15 -10.26 -2.49 -1.85
N SER A 16 -10.61 -2.87 -0.63
CA SER A 16 -10.93 -4.27 -0.25
C SER A 16 -12.12 -4.86 -1.01
N HIS A 17 -13.06 -4.01 -1.44
CA HIS A 17 -14.25 -4.42 -2.18
C HIS A 17 -14.08 -4.27 -3.70
N TRP A 18 -12.88 -3.93 -4.20
CA TRP A 18 -12.65 -3.72 -5.62
C TRP A 18 -12.60 -5.06 -6.36
N THR A 19 -13.33 -5.13 -7.46
CA THR A 19 -13.28 -6.25 -8.39
C THR A 19 -12.11 -6.09 -9.36
N GLN A 20 -11.77 -7.17 -10.09
CA GLN A 20 -10.71 -7.14 -11.11
C GLN A 20 -10.90 -6.01 -12.13
N ALA A 21 -12.15 -5.75 -12.55
CA ALA A 21 -12.46 -4.68 -13.49
C ALA A 21 -12.17 -3.28 -12.92
N ARG A 22 -12.42 -3.07 -11.61
CA ARG A 22 -12.14 -1.79 -10.95
C ARG A 22 -10.65 -1.59 -10.72
N TRP A 23 -9.91 -2.67 -10.45
CA TRP A 23 -8.45 -2.63 -10.41
C TRP A 23 -7.87 -2.19 -11.74
N GLY A 24 -8.14 -2.90 -12.83
CA GLY A 24 -7.65 -2.51 -14.17
C GLY A 24 -6.18 -2.07 -14.14
N ASN A 25 -5.88 -0.88 -14.67
CA ASN A 25 -4.54 -0.30 -14.66
C ASN A 25 -4.07 0.25 -13.29
N ARG A 26 -4.96 0.34 -12.30
CA ARG A 26 -4.67 0.89 -10.97
C ARG A 26 -3.89 -0.07 -10.08
N GLY A 27 -4.00 -1.38 -10.33
CA GLY A 27 -3.31 -2.41 -9.56
C GLY A 27 -1.79 -2.27 -9.60
N GLU A 28 -1.26 -1.89 -10.77
CA GLU A 28 0.18 -1.66 -10.94
C GLU A 28 0.66 -0.46 -10.12
N ALA A 29 -0.10 0.64 -10.08
CA ALA A 29 0.28 1.80 -9.29
C ALA A 29 0.37 1.48 -7.79
N LEU A 30 -0.58 0.68 -7.27
CA LEU A 30 -0.52 0.25 -5.87
C LEU A 30 0.63 -0.73 -5.63
N HIS A 31 0.86 -1.70 -6.52
CA HIS A 31 1.99 -2.63 -6.40
C HIS A 31 3.33 -1.88 -6.35
N GLN A 32 3.54 -0.91 -7.24
CA GLN A 32 4.75 -0.07 -7.27
C GLN A 32 4.90 0.77 -5.99
N ALA A 33 3.82 1.34 -5.46
CA ALA A 33 3.85 2.04 -4.18
C ALA A 33 4.24 1.10 -3.03
N LEU A 34 3.66 -0.10 -2.97
CA LEU A 34 4.03 -1.10 -1.97
C LEU A 34 5.51 -1.52 -2.09
N GLN A 35 6.00 -1.69 -3.32
CA GLN A 35 7.41 -2.02 -3.58
C GLN A 35 8.35 -0.90 -3.12
N ARG A 36 7.96 0.37 -3.25
CA ARG A 36 8.73 1.51 -2.72
C ARG A 36 8.77 1.53 -1.19
N ILE A 37 7.70 1.10 -0.53
CA ILE A 37 7.64 0.99 0.94
C ILE A 37 8.49 -0.18 1.44
N ALA A 38 8.39 -1.35 0.81
CA ALA A 38 9.18 -2.52 1.18
C ALA A 38 10.70 -2.30 0.98
N GLY A 39 11.06 -1.39 0.07
CA GLY A 39 12.44 -1.03 -0.22
C GLY A 39 13.08 -1.96 -1.26
N PRO A 40 14.29 -1.62 -1.73
CA PRO A 40 14.95 -2.33 -2.84
C PRO A 40 15.46 -3.73 -2.47
N GLU A 41 15.67 -4.01 -1.18
CA GLU A 41 16.16 -5.32 -0.72
C GLU A 41 15.04 -6.37 -0.64
N HIS A 42 13.78 -5.94 -0.66
CA HIS A 42 12.61 -6.81 -0.58
C HIS A 42 11.85 -6.78 -1.91
N THR A 43 11.90 -7.87 -2.68
CA THR A 43 11.09 -7.96 -3.91
C THR A 43 9.68 -8.45 -3.58
N LEU A 44 8.66 -7.62 -3.85
CA LEU A 44 7.27 -8.02 -3.67
C LEU A 44 6.79 -8.84 -4.88
N PRO A 45 6.23 -10.04 -4.67
CA PRO A 45 5.71 -10.83 -5.78
C PRO A 45 4.53 -10.10 -6.45
N ARG A 46 4.54 -10.03 -7.78
CA ARG A 46 3.43 -9.48 -8.57
C ARG A 46 2.37 -10.57 -8.77
N LEU A 47 1.38 -10.58 -7.88
CA LEU A 47 0.24 -11.51 -7.90
C LEU A 47 -1.00 -10.84 -8.53
N SER A 48 -2.17 -11.48 -8.44
CA SER A 48 -3.44 -10.88 -8.86
C SER A 48 -3.72 -9.57 -8.10
N ASP A 49 -4.36 -8.60 -8.75
CA ASP A 49 -4.70 -7.32 -8.10
C ASP A 49 -5.67 -7.50 -6.91
N LEU A 50 -6.42 -8.60 -6.88
CA LEU A 50 -7.33 -8.95 -5.79
C LEU A 50 -6.60 -9.23 -4.47
N VAL A 51 -5.30 -9.56 -4.51
CA VAL A 51 -4.50 -9.79 -3.29
C VAL A 51 -3.73 -8.55 -2.84
N LEU A 52 -3.75 -7.43 -3.59
CA LEU A 52 -3.06 -6.20 -3.20
C LEU A 52 -3.48 -5.65 -1.82
N PRO A 53 -4.77 -5.72 -1.40
CA PRO A 53 -5.14 -5.33 -0.05
C PRO A 53 -4.48 -6.20 1.02
N ASP A 54 -4.24 -7.48 0.74
CA ASP A 54 -3.55 -8.38 1.66
C ASP A 54 -2.03 -8.08 1.69
N GLN A 55 -1.41 -7.89 0.53
CA GLN A 55 -0.01 -7.48 0.44
C GLN A 55 0.25 -6.15 1.17
N LEU A 56 -0.67 -5.18 1.10
CA LEU A 56 -0.59 -3.94 1.88
C LEU A 56 -0.55 -4.22 3.39
N ARG A 57 -1.35 -5.17 3.90
CA ARG A 57 -1.33 -5.53 5.34
C ARG A 57 0.01 -6.11 5.74
N VAL A 58 0.56 -7.01 4.93
CA VAL A 58 1.85 -7.65 5.18
C VAL A 58 2.97 -6.60 5.22
N VAL A 59 3.11 -5.80 4.16
CA VAL A 59 4.18 -4.79 4.07
C VAL A 59 4.14 -3.80 5.24
N VAL A 60 2.94 -3.34 5.62
CA VAL A 60 2.81 -2.42 6.77
C VAL A 60 3.09 -3.12 8.09
N SER A 61 2.72 -4.39 8.23
CA SER A 61 3.02 -5.17 9.45
C SER A 61 4.51 -5.40 9.58
N ASP A 62 5.19 -5.82 8.50
CA ASP A 62 6.64 -6.01 8.46
C ASP A 62 7.37 -4.72 8.83
N LEU A 63 6.92 -3.57 8.31
CA LEU A 63 7.52 -2.27 8.63
C LEU A 63 7.38 -1.92 10.13
N LEU A 64 6.23 -2.24 10.72
CA LEU A 64 5.97 -2.00 12.15
C LEU A 64 6.74 -2.97 13.05
N GLU A 65 6.93 -4.22 12.63
CA GLU A 65 7.64 -5.27 13.36
C GLU A 65 9.16 -5.13 13.26
N SER A 66 9.67 -4.61 12.13
CA SER A 66 11.10 -4.37 11.90
C SER A 66 11.67 -3.19 12.68
N ASN A 67 10.85 -2.54 13.53
CA ASN A 67 11.21 -1.34 14.29
C ASN A 67 11.78 -0.22 13.40
N ALA A 68 11.13 -0.01 12.24
CA ALA A 68 11.48 1.01 11.26
C ALA A 68 11.70 2.39 11.89
N GLY A 69 12.72 3.10 11.41
CA GLY A 69 13.04 4.44 11.89
C GLY A 69 11.93 5.46 11.57
N PRO A 70 11.84 6.58 12.30
CA PRO A 70 10.80 7.59 12.08
C PRO A 70 10.72 8.12 10.64
N ALA A 71 11.87 8.27 9.97
CA ALA A 71 11.94 8.73 8.59
C ALA A 71 11.32 7.73 7.60
N GLU A 72 11.51 6.43 7.84
CA GLU A 72 10.96 5.37 7.00
C GLU A 72 9.44 5.27 7.17
N VAL A 73 8.96 5.39 8.41
CA VAL A 73 7.53 5.46 8.73
C VAL A 73 6.89 6.68 8.06
N SER A 74 7.50 7.87 8.14
CA SER A 74 6.98 9.07 7.49
C SER A 74 6.90 8.91 5.96
N ARG A 75 7.95 8.35 5.34
CA ARG A 75 7.94 8.06 3.90
C ARG A 75 6.83 7.08 3.52
N ALA A 76 6.60 6.04 4.31
CA ALA A 76 5.52 5.10 4.06
C ALA A 76 4.13 5.77 4.16
N VAL A 77 3.93 6.67 5.13
CA VAL A 77 2.70 7.45 5.25
C VAL A 77 2.46 8.35 4.04
N GLU A 78 3.50 9.03 3.55
CA GLU A 78 3.44 9.87 2.35
C GLU A 78 3.05 9.05 1.13
N GLU A 79 3.75 7.94 0.88
CA GLU A 79 3.50 7.03 -0.24
C GLU A 79 2.06 6.47 -0.23
N LEU A 80 1.58 6.01 0.94
CA LEU A 80 0.20 5.51 1.08
C LEU A 80 -0.85 6.62 0.92
N THR A 81 -0.53 7.85 1.31
CA THR A 81 -1.43 9.00 1.13
C THR A 81 -1.53 9.41 -0.34
N GLU A 82 -0.40 9.44 -1.04
CA GLU A 82 -0.33 9.74 -2.47
C GLU A 82 -1.11 8.71 -3.29
N ILE A 83 -0.81 7.42 -3.11
CA ILE A 83 -1.48 6.37 -3.87
C ILE A 83 -2.99 6.35 -3.60
N ARG A 84 -3.42 6.58 -2.35
CA ARG A 84 -4.85 6.70 -2.02
C ARG A 84 -5.52 7.81 -2.85
N GLY A 85 -4.85 8.96 -3.00
CA GLY A 85 -5.32 10.08 -3.82
C GLY A 85 -5.43 9.71 -5.30
N ALA A 86 -4.38 9.09 -5.86
CA ALA A 86 -4.36 8.65 -7.26
C ALA A 86 -5.47 7.63 -7.58
N LEU A 87 -5.72 6.69 -6.66
CA LEU A 87 -6.77 5.69 -6.78
C LEU A 87 -8.20 6.28 -6.73
N ARG A 88 -8.37 7.48 -6.14
CA ARG A 88 -9.65 8.21 -6.13
C ARG A 88 -9.86 9.06 -7.38
N ALA A 89 -8.82 9.75 -7.86
CA ALA A 89 -8.89 10.67 -8.99
C ALA A 89 -9.22 9.98 -10.33
N SER A 90 -9.14 8.66 -10.37
CA SER A 90 -9.48 7.83 -11.53
C SER A 90 -10.95 7.35 -11.52
N GLN A 91 -11.84 7.95 -10.72
CA GLN A 91 -13.29 7.64 -10.71
C GLN A 91 -14.08 8.54 -11.66
#